data_AF-A0A7M7PGE4-F1
#
_entry.id   AF-A0A7M7PGE4-F1
#
_cell.length_a   1.000
_cell.length_b   1.000
_cell.length_c   1.000
_cell.angle_alpha   90.00
_cell.angle_beta   90.00
_cell.angle_gamma   90.00
#
_symmetry.space_group_name_H-M   'P 1'
#
loop_
_entity.id
_entity.type
_entity.pdbx_description
1 polymer ?
#
loop_
_entity_poly.entity_id
_entity_poly.type
_entity_poly.pdbx_seq_one_letter_code
_entity_poly.pdbx_strand_id
1 'polypeptide(L)'
;MRNYNKHMRPVRNDKEMVVVDFTIKLKQIVDIDERDQMLKLNIQINQSWTDQLLQWDPADYRGTSELRFPATQIWRPDTTLYNT
;
A
#
# COMPACT_ATOMS: atom_id res chain seq x y z
N MET A 1 8.09 -16.95 -4.54
CA MET A 1 7.48 -16.05 -5.55
C MET A 1 8.20 -16.16 -6.90
N ARG A 2 8.22 -17.34 -7.56
CA ARG A 2 9.02 -17.51 -8.80
C ARG A 2 8.38 -16.85 -10.05
N ASN A 3 7.07 -16.64 -10.04
CA ASN A 3 6.32 -16.11 -11.19
C ASN A 3 5.57 -14.81 -10.85
N TYR A 4 5.93 -14.14 -9.76
CA TYR A 4 5.31 -12.88 -9.37
C TYR A 4 6.21 -11.72 -9.79
N ASN A 5 5.72 -10.85 -10.66
CA ASN A 5 6.42 -9.65 -11.06
C ASN A 5 5.87 -8.43 -10.31
N LYS A 6 6.61 -7.96 -9.31
CA LYS A 6 6.23 -6.80 -8.48
C LYS A 6 6.12 -5.47 -9.24
N HIS A 7 6.63 -5.39 -10.47
CA HIS A 7 6.52 -4.19 -11.29
C HIS A 7 5.23 -4.15 -12.12
N MET A 8 4.45 -5.23 -12.12
CA MET A 8 3.17 -5.31 -12.83
C MET A 8 2.01 -5.20 -11.84
N ARG A 9 0.91 -4.59 -12.29
CA ARG A 9 -0.32 -4.51 -11.49
C ARG A 9 -0.83 -5.92 -11.17
N PRO A 10 -1.25 -6.20 -9.92
CA PRO A 10 -1.66 -7.54 -9.50
C PRO A 10 -3.10 -7.88 -9.92
N VAL A 11 -3.38 -7.77 -11.22
CA VAL A 11 -4.65 -8.13 -11.84
C VAL A 11 -4.45 -9.29 -12.81
N ARG A 12 -5.44 -10.19 -12.88
CA ARG A 12 -5.46 -11.28 -13.86
C ARG A 12 -5.93 -10.82 -15.23
N ASN A 13 -6.73 -9.75 -15.26
CA ASN A 13 -7.28 -9.14 -16.46
C ASN A 13 -6.84 -7.68 -16.50
N ASP A 14 -6.09 -7.28 -17.55
CA ASP A 14 -5.53 -5.94 -17.66
C ASP A 14 -6.59 -4.82 -17.74
N LYS A 15 -7.84 -5.18 -18.10
CA LYS A 15 -8.98 -4.25 -18.12
C LYS A 15 -9.50 -3.91 -16.71
N GLU A 16 -9.12 -4.67 -15.69
CA GLU A 16 -9.53 -4.42 -14.31
C GLU A 16 -8.65 -3.37 -13.63
N MET A 17 -9.26 -2.63 -12.72
CA MET A 17 -8.58 -1.63 -11.89
C MET A 17 -8.15 -2.24 -10.56
N VAL A 18 -7.02 -1.78 -10.04
CA VAL A 18 -6.64 -2.03 -8.65
C VAL A 18 -7.20 -0.90 -7.82
N VAL A 19 -8.18 -1.21 -6.97
CA VAL A 19 -8.70 -0.26 -5.99
C VAL A 19 -7.71 -0.22 -4.82
N VAL A 20 -7.24 0.98 -4.49
CA VAL A 20 -6.35 1.21 -3.35
C VAL A 20 -7.07 2.11 -2.37
N ASP A 21 -7.32 1.58 -1.18
CA ASP A 21 -7.91 2.33 -0.09
C ASP A 21 -6.80 3.01 0.72
N PHE A 22 -6.93 4.32 0.87
CA PHE A 22 -6.02 5.14 1.65
C PHE A 22 -6.70 5.57 2.95
N THR A 23 -6.04 5.31 4.07
CA THR A 23 -6.42 5.86 5.37
C THR A 23 -5.26 6.66 5.95
N ILE A 24 -5.45 7.96 6.01
CA ILE A 24 -4.50 8.89 6.63
C ILE A 24 -4.94 9.12 8.07
N LYS A 25 -4.01 8.91 9.01
CA LYS A 25 -4.22 9.22 10.43
C LYS A 25 -3.22 10.29 10.84
N LEU A 26 -3.71 11.48 11.15
CA LEU A 26 -2.89 12.52 11.76
C LEU A 26 -2.48 12.07 13.17
N LYS A 27 -1.17 12.02 13.43
CA LYS A 27 -0.64 11.72 14.76
C LYS A 27 -0.40 13.01 15.55
N GLN A 28 0.21 13.99 14.90
CA GLN A 28 0.61 15.24 15.54
C GLN A 28 0.83 16.35 14.50
N ILE A 29 0.53 17.58 14.89
CA ILE A 29 1.02 18.79 14.22
C ILE A 29 2.36 19.14 14.87
N VAL A 30 3.44 19.10 14.08
CA VAL A 30 4.80 19.30 14.58
C VAL A 30 5.13 20.79 14.66
N ASP A 31 4.76 21.54 13.61
CA ASP A 31 5.13 22.94 13.46
C ASP A 31 4.22 23.61 12.42
N ILE A 32 4.03 24.92 12.57
CA ILE A 32 3.26 25.76 11.65
C ILE A 32 4.06 27.05 11.43
N ASP A 33 4.49 27.27 10.18
CA ASP A 33 5.02 28.55 9.75
C ASP A 33 3.93 29.30 8.97
N GLU A 34 3.29 30.26 9.63
CA GLU A 34 2.21 31.04 9.03
C GLU A 34 2.72 32.03 7.96
N ARG A 35 3.98 32.47 8.04
CA ARG A 35 4.55 33.40 7.08
C ARG A 35 4.89 32.71 5.78
N ASP A 36 5.46 31.52 5.87
CA ASP A 36 5.84 30.69 4.73
C ASP A 36 4.73 29.70 4.31
N GLN A 37 3.56 29.76 4.95
CA GLN A 37 2.40 28.87 4.72
C GLN A 37 2.74 27.38 4.78
N MET A 38 3.67 27.00 5.66
CA MET A 38 4.19 25.63 5.76
C MET A 38 3.64 24.93 7.02
N LEU A 39 3.12 23.71 6.84
CA LEU A 39 2.68 22.83 7.92
C LEU A 39 3.56 21.59 7.97
N LYS A 40 4.18 21.32 9.12
CA LYS A 40 4.88 20.04 9.35
C LYS A 40 3.98 19.13 10.17
N LEU A 41 3.66 17.97 9.62
CA LEU A 41 2.74 16.99 10.22
C LEU A 41 3.43 15.64 10.38
N ASN A 42 3.17 14.98 11.50
CA ASN A 42 3.42 13.56 11.66
C ASN A 42 2.14 12.79 11.31
N ILE A 43 2.16 12.07 10.20
CA ILE A 43 1.02 11.31 9.70
C ILE A 43 1.38 9.84 9.54
N GLN A 44 0.39 8.97 9.79
CA GLN A 44 0.47 7.56 9.44
C GLN A 44 -0.44 7.31 8.24
N ILE A 45 0.13 6.85 7.13
CA ILE A 45 -0.60 6.45 5.93
C ILE A 45 -0.74 4.93 5.95
N ASN A 46 -1.97 4.44 5.90
CA ASN A 46 -2.28 3.03 5.71
C ASN A 46 -2.86 2.85 4.32
N GLN A 47 -2.34 1.87 3.59
CA GLN A 47 -2.77 1.54 2.23
C GLN A 47 -3.22 0.08 2.22
N SER A 48 -4.37 -0.20 1.64
CA SER A 48 -4.86 -1.57 1.44
C SER A 48 -5.35 -1.75 0.01
N TRP A 49 -5.03 -2.91 -0.55
CA TRP A 49 -5.48 -3.34 -1.88
C TRP A 49 -5.54 -4.87 -1.89
N THR A 50 -6.23 -5.43 -2.88
CA THR A 50 -6.27 -6.87 -3.11
C THR A 50 -5.32 -7.25 -4.23
N ASP A 51 -4.40 -8.18 -3.95
CA ASP A 51 -3.52 -8.77 -4.95
C ASP A 51 -4.13 -10.08 -5.47
N GLN A 52 -4.56 -10.13 -6.73
CA GLN A 52 -5.22 -11.30 -7.32
C GLN A 52 -4.26 -12.46 -7.63
N LEU A 53 -2.95 -12.20 -7.60
CA LEU A 53 -1.88 -13.16 -7.89
C LEU A 53 -1.32 -13.80 -6.62
N LEU A 54 -1.53 -13.18 -5.47
CA LEU A 54 -1.12 -13.68 -4.14
C LEU A 54 -2.30 -14.27 -3.38
N GLN A 55 -3.00 -15.22 -3.99
CA GLN A 55 -4.09 -15.97 -3.38
C GLN A 55 -3.70 -17.44 -3.25
N TRP A 56 -4.07 -18.07 -2.15
CA TRP A 56 -3.83 -19.47 -1.89
C TRP A 56 -4.99 -20.07 -1.10
N ASP A 57 -5.16 -21.39 -1.16
CA ASP A 57 -6.04 -22.12 -0.26
C ASP A 57 -5.32 -22.32 1.08
N PRO A 58 -5.85 -21.83 2.22
CA PRO A 58 -5.25 -22.07 3.53
C PRO A 58 -5.03 -23.55 3.84
N ALA A 59 -5.86 -24.46 3.29
CA ALA A 59 -5.73 -25.91 3.51
C ALA A 59 -4.39 -26.46 3.00
N ASP A 60 -3.87 -25.91 1.91
CA ASP A 60 -2.57 -26.30 1.34
C ASP A 60 -1.38 -25.85 2.23
N TYR A 61 -1.63 -24.90 3.15
CA TYR A 61 -0.60 -24.26 3.97
C TYR A 61 -0.92 -24.33 5.47
N ARG A 62 -1.34 -25.51 5.95
CA ARG A 62 -1.61 -25.79 7.39
C ARG A 62 -2.63 -24.84 8.02
N GLY A 63 -3.58 -24.33 7.25
CA GLY A 63 -4.59 -23.36 7.70
C GLY A 63 -4.08 -21.92 7.80
N THR A 64 -2.91 -21.60 7.25
CA THR A 64 -2.36 -20.23 7.31
C THR A 64 -3.14 -19.31 6.37
N SER A 65 -3.86 -18.35 6.91
CA SER A 65 -4.64 -17.35 6.15
C SER A 65 -3.98 -15.97 6.07
N GLU A 66 -2.97 -15.70 6.90
CA GLU A 66 -2.25 -14.43 6.92
C GLU A 66 -0.74 -14.68 6.85
N LEU A 67 -0.05 -13.89 6.02
CA LEU A 67 1.40 -13.88 5.93
C LEU A 67 1.89 -12.43 5.97
N ARG A 68 3.04 -12.22 6.62
CA ARG A 68 3.71 -10.91 6.67
C ARG A 68 5.05 -11.01 5.95
N PHE A 69 5.26 -10.13 4.99
CA PHE A 69 6.51 -10.04 4.25
C PHE A 69 6.84 -8.57 3.96
N PRO A 70 8.10 -8.25 3.67
CA PRO A 70 8.50 -6.88 3.34
C PRO A 70 7.76 -6.37 2.10
N ALA A 71 7.22 -5.15 2.18
CA ALA A 71 6.49 -4.52 1.06
C ALA A 71 7.34 -4.38 -0.21
N THR A 72 8.67 -4.42 -0.12
CA THR A 72 9.60 -4.35 -1.26
C THR A 72 9.60 -5.59 -2.16
N GLN A 73 8.96 -6.67 -1.71
CA GLN A 73 8.88 -7.95 -2.42
C GLN A 73 7.60 -8.08 -3.26
N ILE A 74 6.60 -7.21 -3.03
CA ILE A 74 5.33 -7.23 -3.76
C ILE A 74 5.11 -5.93 -4.53
N TRP A 75 4.15 -5.96 -5.45
CA TRP A 75 3.64 -4.74 -6.07
C TRP A 75 3.06 -3.84 -4.98
N ARG A 76 3.33 -2.54 -5.10
CA ARG A 76 2.72 -1.51 -4.27
C ARG A 76 2.38 -0.32 -5.16
N PRO A 77 1.32 0.43 -4.87
CA PRO A 77 1.04 1.67 -5.58
C PRO A 77 2.15 2.70 -5.35
N ASP A 78 2.46 3.47 -6.40
CA ASP A 78 3.35 4.62 -6.30
C ASP A 78 2.57 5.82 -5.77
N THR A 79 2.87 6.21 -4.54
CA THR A 79 2.16 7.29 -3.82
C THR A 79 3.10 8.47 -3.61
N THR A 80 2.68 9.66 -4.05
CA THR A 80 3.43 10.92 -3.84
C THR A 80 2.53 11.99 -3.24
N LEU A 81 3.13 12.94 -2.51
CA LEU A 81 2.45 14.13 -2.03
C LEU A 81 2.73 15.28 -2.99
N TYR A 82 1.68 15.87 -3.56
CA TYR A 82 1.82 16.85 -4.65
C TYR A 82 2.22 18.26 -4.18
N ASN A 83 1.99 18.60 -2.92
CA ASN A 83 2.29 19.91 -2.34
C ASN A 83 3.37 19.74 -1.26
N THR A 84 4.63 19.80 -1.71
CA THR A 84 5.82 19.74 -0.86
C THR A 84 6.46 21.11 -0.80
#